data_AF-A0A3D0HF22-F1
#
_entry.id   AF-A0A3D0HF22-F1
#
_cell.length_a   1.000
_cell.length_b   1.000
_cell.length_c   1.000
_cell.angle_alpha   90.00
_cell.angle_beta   90.00
_cell.angle_gamma   90.00
#
_symmetry.space_group_name_H-M   'P 1'
#
loop_
_entity.id
_entity.type
_entity.pdbx_description
1 polymer ?
#
loop_
_entity_poly.entity_id
_entity_poly.type
_entity_poly.pdbx_seq_one_letter_code
_entity_poly.pdbx_strand_id
1 'polypeptide(L)' 'MTSAVYQTPVTLSPSRISNFRTCPLQFRFASIEKLPQPPQIHLVKGNFVHRVLELLLGNEP' A
#
# COMPACT_ATOMS: atom_id res chain seq x y z
N MET A 1 25.08 -1.08 17.54
CA MET A 1 23.95 -0.37 16.90
C MET A 1 24.27 -0.19 15.43
N THR A 2 23.95 -1.18 14.60
CA THR A 2 24.14 -1.10 13.14
C THR A 2 22.92 -0.42 12.55
N SER A 3 23.07 0.85 12.13
CA SER A 3 22.01 1.52 11.37
C SER A 3 21.83 0.76 10.06
N ALA A 4 20.65 0.16 9.86
CA ALA A 4 20.34 -0.51 8.60
C ALA A 4 20.23 0.54 7.50
N VAL A 5 21.00 0.37 6.42
CA VAL A 5 20.91 1.21 5.22
C VAL A 5 19.70 0.74 4.41
N TYR A 6 18.63 1.54 4.40
CA TYR A 6 17.43 1.23 3.62
C TYR A 6 17.56 1.79 2.20
N GLN A 7 17.28 0.96 1.19
CA GLN A 7 17.25 1.41 -0.19
C GLN A 7 16.04 2.33 -0.42
N THR A 8 16.27 3.46 -1.08
CA THR A 8 15.22 4.39 -1.48
C THR A 8 14.36 3.75 -2.57
N PRO A 9 13.03 3.65 -2.38
CA PRO A 9 12.14 3.07 -3.39
C PRO A 9 12.10 3.95 -4.63
N VAL A 10 12.21 3.32 -5.81
CA VAL A 10 12.19 3.98 -7.12
C VAL A 10 10.80 4.49 -7.52
N THR A 11 9.74 3.93 -6.94
CA THR A 11 8.35 4.33 -7.21
C THR A 11 7.54 4.40 -5.92
N LEU A 12 6.68 5.43 -5.82
CA LEU A 12 5.79 5.65 -4.69
C LEU A 12 4.38 5.97 -5.21
N SER A 13 3.37 5.32 -4.63
CA SER A 13 1.98 5.72 -4.83
C SER A 13 1.66 6.97 -4.00
N PRO A 14 0.65 7.77 -4.39
CA PRO A 14 0.21 8.92 -3.59
C PRO A 14 -0.11 8.56 -2.12
N SER A 15 -0.75 7.42 -1.90
CA SER A 15 -1.05 6.89 -0.56
C SER A 15 0.21 6.61 0.27
N ARG A 16 1.28 6.06 -0.33
CA ARG A 16 2.56 5.83 0.35
C ARG A 16 3.24 7.13 0.76
N ILE A 17 3.18 8.16 -0.08
CA ILE A 17 3.75 9.49 0.23
C ILE A 17 3.00 10.13 1.40
N SER A 18 1.66 10.04 1.42
CA SER A 18 0.86 10.53 2.54
C SER A 18 1.27 9.87 3.86
N ASN A 19 1.42 8.55 3.88
CA ASN A 19 1.85 7.82 5.08
C ASN A 19 3.25 8.26 5.55
N PHE A 20 4.19 8.49 4.64
CA PHE A 20 5.51 9.00 4.99
C PHE A 20 5.44 10.41 5.61
N ARG A 21 4.62 11.31 5.04
CA ARG A 21 4.41 12.67 5.56
C ARG A 21 3.75 12.67 6.93
N THR A 22 2.81 11.76 7.18
CA THR A 22 2.13 11.61 8.48
C THR A 22 3.03 10.97 9.53
N CYS A 23 3.71 9.86 9.19
CA CYS A 23 4.61 9.16 10.09
C CYS A 23 5.69 8.38 9.30
N PRO A 24 6.94 8.88 9.25
CA PRO A 24 8.03 8.22 8.53
C PRO A 24 8.33 6.80 9.03
N LEU A 25 8.16 6.55 10.34
CA LEU A 25 8.41 5.23 10.93
C LEU A 25 7.36 4.21 10.50
N GLN A 26 6.08 4.59 10.43
CA GLN A 26 5.01 3.73 9.92
C GLN A 26 5.26 3.37 8.45
N PHE A 27 5.68 4.34 7.63
CA PHE A 27 6.07 4.08 6.25
C PHE A 27 7.22 3.06 6.17
N ARG A 28 8.24 3.18 7.02
CA ARG A 28 9.38 2.24 7.07
C ARG A 28 8.90 0.81 7.33
N PHE A 29 8.11 0.61 8.39
CA PHE A 29 7.60 -0.71 8.76
C PHE A 29 6.68 -1.32 7.68
N ALA A 30 5.79 -0.52 7.10
CA ALA A 30 4.81 -1.02 6.14
C ALA A 30 5.36 -1.18 4.71
N SER A 31 6.20 -0.25 4.24
CA SER A 31 6.62 -0.19 2.83
C SER A 31 8.03 -0.71 2.57
N ILE A 32 8.93 -0.59 3.56
CA ILE A 32 10.33 -1.04 3.42
C ILE A 32 10.50 -2.42 4.05
N GLU A 33 10.20 -2.54 5.35
CA GLU A 33 10.33 -3.81 6.10
C GLU A 33 9.16 -4.77 5.81
N LYS A 34 8.04 -4.26 5.29
CA LYS A 34 6.84 -5.03 4.89
C LYS A 34 6.37 -6.00 5.98
N LEU A 35 6.29 -5.51 7.21
CA LEU A 35 5.77 -6.31 8.32
C LEU A 35 4.34 -6.79 8.03
N PRO A 36 3.99 -8.04 8.39
CA PRO A 36 2.67 -8.59 8.14
C PRO A 36 1.62 -7.76 8.87
N GLN A 37 0.58 -7.38 8.15
CA GLN A 37 -0.57 -6.66 8.71
C GLN A 37 -1.79 -7.58 8.71
N PRO A 38 -2.61 -7.54 9.77
CA PRO A 38 -3.85 -8.28 9.79
C PRO A 38 -4.76 -7.79 8.66
N PRO A 39 -5.49 -8.70 7.99
CA PRO A 39 -6.39 -8.33 6.90
C PRO A 39 -7.47 -7.40 7.43
N GLN A 40 -7.66 -6.27 6.73
CA GLN A 40 -8.65 -5.27 7.11
C GLN A 40 -9.93 -5.47 6.29
N ILE A 41 -11.07 -5.56 6.98
CA ILE A 41 -12.38 -5.81 6.35
C ILE A 41 -12.68 -4.78 5.25
N HIS A 42 -12.34 -3.51 5.45
CA HIS A 42 -12.56 -2.45 4.47
C HIS A 42 -11.69 -2.59 3.21
N LEU A 43 -10.44 -3.06 3.34
CA LEU A 43 -9.56 -3.32 2.19
C LEU A 43 -10.10 -4.47 1.35
N VAL A 44 -10.54 -5.55 1.99
CA VAL A 44 -11.11 -6.72 1.29
C VAL A 44 -12.38 -6.33 0.54
N LYS A 45 -13.30 -5.61 1.20
CA LYS A 45 -14.53 -5.10 0.57
C LYS A 45 -14.24 -4.15 -0.58
N GLY A 46 -13.31 -3.21 -0.40
CA GLY A 46 -12.90 -2.27 -1.45
C GLY A 46 -12.37 -3.00 -2.68
N ASN A 47 -11.38 -3.89 -2.50
CA ASN A 47 -10.82 -4.68 -3.59
C ASN A 47 -11.89 -5.50 -4.32
N PHE A 48 -12.81 -6.11 -3.59
CA PHE A 48 -13.91 -6.86 -4.19
C PHE A 48 -14.81 -5.98 -5.06
N VAL A 49 -15.27 -4.84 -4.54
CA VAL A 49 -16.14 -3.91 -5.28
C VAL A 49 -15.42 -3.34 -6.51
N HIS A 50 -14.17 -2.90 -6.36
CA HIS A 50 -13.36 -2.43 -7.49
C HIS A 50 -13.24 -3.49 -8.58
N ARG A 51 -12.95 -4.74 -8.21
CA ARG A 51 -12.82 -5.83 -9.18
C ARG A 51 -14.12 -6.14 -9.90
N VAL A 52 -15.25 -6.12 -9.20
CA VAL A 52 -16.57 -6.32 -9.81
C VAL A 52 -16.86 -5.22 -10.83
N LEU A 53 -16.61 -3.96 -10.49
CA LEU A 53 -16.84 -2.83 -11.40
C LEU A 53 -15.91 -2.89 -12.62
N GLU A 54 -14.65 -3.25 -12.45
CA GLU A 54 -13.72 -3.49 -13.57
C GLU A 54 -14.24 -4.56 -14.54
N LEU A 55 -14.82 -5.64 -14.04
CA LEU A 55 -15.34 -6.72 -14.89
C LEU A 55 -16.63 -6.34 -15.62
N LEU A 56 -17.48 -5.55 -14.97
CA LEU A 56 -18.77 -5.12 -15.53
C LEU A 56 -18.63 -3.95 -16.51
N LEU A 57 -17.65 -3.06 -16.30
CA LEU A 57 -17.55 -1.78 -17.02
C LEU A 57 -16.21 -1.56 -17.73
N GLY A 58 -15.15 -2.27 -17.33
CA GLY A 58 -13.80 -2.10 -17.87
C GLY A 58 -13.47 -2.97 -19.08
N ASN A 59 -14.35 -3.93 -19.42
CA ASN A 59 -14.29 -4.62 -20.69
C ASN A 59 -15.15 -3.84 -21.69
N GLU A 60 -14.52 -3.08 -22.59
CA GLU A 60 -15.15 -2.77 -23.88
C GLU A 60 -15.43 -4.13 -24.58
N PRO A 61 -16.56 -4.32 -25.29
CA PRO A 61 -16.83 -5.60 -25.97
C PRO A 61 -15.68 -6.06 -26.86
#